data_AF-Q9AN83-F1
#
_entry.id   AF-Q9AN83-F1
#
_cell.length_a   1.000
_cell.length_b   1.000
_cell.length_c   1.000
_cell.angle_alpha   90.00
_cell.angle_beta   90.00
_cell.angle_gamma   90.00
#
_symmetry.space_group_name_H-M   'P 1'
#
loop_
_entity.id
_entity.type
_entity.pdbx_description
1 polymer ?
#
loop_
_entity_poly.entity_id
_entity_poly.type
_entity_poly.pdbx_seq_one_letter_code
_entity_poly.pdbx_strand_id
1 'polypeptide(L)'
;MIHGWSALGGLTMPGWEDELERWLMPFLDRLGHKTRQRMCPLYVAGLIGPGDRKSVQPMAERLATSNYDQLHHFIADGVWDATPLETELLNQADRLVGGRDAVLVIDDTSLPKKGERSVGVAAQYASALGKTANCQTLVSLTLARGEVPVMVALRLFLPDSWTSDMPRLKRARVPVEHRTPRSKPEIALAEIDRAMAANMRFGCVLADAGYGLSAPFRQGLTERGLAWAVGIPRHQKVYPVDVKLIWPITKVRGKPRKHHVPDILSIAAEQMLASAKWKTVSWRSGTKGRLKARFAALRVRTADGPPQRIWDKGQQHLPGDEAWLIGEQRASGERKYYLANLPATTDLRTLAATIKARWICEQAHQQLKEELGLDHFEGRSWQGLHRHALMTMIAYAFLQHRRLAYAGRKKKNQRASASTNHARRTPRHRRSPSFGRRLSNAHIAESKSLKSSGQNTFCQSSARCDAREDPRPFSQLDIPAPLFHCIVAKFELLLSRRPNGRIATARRLPGNWGWWCLYRSLLSQDGQDAALQHLREAPLLGLDLLLRGSILEGVDLRAASVTPVKGKRHGTGIMRAVRYENDAAL
;
A
#
# COMPACT_ATOMS: atom_id res chain seq x y z
N MET A 1 -17.48 -0.10 1.21
CA MET A 1 -18.14 -0.87 2.29
C MET A 1 -17.73 -0.41 3.70
N ILE A 2 -17.24 0.82 3.87
CA ILE A 2 -17.46 1.66 5.06
C ILE A 2 -18.42 2.82 4.70
N HIS A 3 -18.52 3.22 3.42
CA HIS A 3 -19.59 4.14 2.95
C HIS A 3 -21.04 3.61 3.03
N GLY A 4 -21.24 2.37 3.52
CA GLY A 4 -22.57 1.88 3.93
C GLY A 4 -22.88 2.13 5.40
N TRP A 5 -21.92 2.68 6.17
CA TRP A 5 -22.06 2.97 7.60
C TRP A 5 -22.48 4.42 7.86
N SER A 6 -22.46 5.29 6.84
CA SER A 6 -22.88 6.69 6.95
C SER A 6 -24.32 6.95 6.48
N ALA A 7 -24.95 5.98 5.81
CA ALA A 7 -26.28 6.13 5.20
C ALA A 7 -27.44 5.56 6.06
N LEU A 8 -27.14 5.06 7.26
CA LEU A 8 -28.13 4.70 8.27
C LEU A 8 -27.76 5.48 9.52
N GLY A 9 -28.59 6.46 9.86
CA GLY A 9 -28.33 7.38 10.97
C GLY A 9 -27.98 6.67 12.27
N GLY A 10 -27.03 7.27 13.00
CA GLY A 10 -27.00 7.31 14.46
C GLY A 10 -27.42 6.05 15.22
N LEU A 11 -26.77 4.91 14.96
CA LEU A 11 -26.74 3.81 15.92
C LEU A 11 -25.30 3.62 16.38
N THR A 12 -24.93 4.36 17.42
CA THR A 12 -23.92 3.93 18.39
C THR A 12 -24.33 2.55 18.88
N MET A 13 -23.79 1.48 18.30
CA MET A 13 -24.07 0.12 18.75
C MET A 13 -23.48 -0.06 20.16
N PRO A 14 -24.30 -0.22 21.22
CA PRO A 14 -23.79 -0.46 22.56
C PRO A 14 -23.00 -1.79 22.60
N GLY A 15 -21.87 -1.84 23.30
CA GLY A 15 -21.20 -3.10 23.67
C GLY A 15 -20.04 -3.58 22.77
N TRP A 16 -19.53 -2.79 21.82
CA TRP A 16 -18.29 -3.16 21.11
C TRP A 16 -17.04 -2.94 21.96
N GLU A 17 -17.10 -2.06 22.95
CA GLU A 17 -16.00 -1.79 23.89
C GLU A 17 -15.76 -3.00 24.81
N ASP A 18 -16.82 -3.62 25.34
CA ASP A 18 -16.71 -4.88 26.11
C ASP A 18 -16.19 -6.06 25.26
N GLU A 19 -16.56 -6.09 23.97
CA GLU A 19 -16.00 -7.06 23.02
C GLU A 19 -14.51 -6.77 22.75
N LEU A 20 -14.13 -5.50 22.61
CA LEU A 20 -12.75 -5.07 22.43
C LEU A 20 -11.90 -5.46 23.63
N GLU A 21 -12.33 -5.14 24.85
CA GLU A 21 -11.58 -5.46 26.07
C GLU A 21 -11.33 -6.97 26.20
N ARG A 22 -12.37 -7.78 26.00
CA ARG A 22 -12.24 -9.25 26.01
C ARG A 22 -11.31 -9.76 24.91
N TRP A 23 -11.38 -9.19 23.71
CA TRP A 23 -10.51 -9.57 22.60
C TRP A 23 -9.05 -9.15 22.83
N LEU A 24 -8.83 -8.03 23.53
CA LEU A 24 -7.51 -7.51 23.87
C LEU A 24 -6.83 -8.29 25.01
N MET A 25 -7.55 -9.07 25.81
CA MET A 25 -6.99 -9.79 26.97
C MET A 25 -5.64 -10.48 26.71
N PRO A 26 -5.46 -11.25 25.62
CA PRO A 26 -4.16 -11.89 25.33
C PRO A 26 -3.00 -10.91 25.13
N PHE A 27 -3.27 -9.67 24.71
CA PHE A 27 -2.30 -8.59 24.61
C PHE A 27 -2.06 -7.92 25.96
N LEU A 28 -3.13 -7.69 26.75
CA LEU A 28 -3.05 -7.05 28.06
C LEU A 28 -2.22 -7.88 29.04
N ASP A 29 -2.33 -9.21 28.98
CA ASP A 29 -1.53 -10.15 29.78
C ASP A 29 -0.03 -9.99 29.53
N ARG A 30 0.36 -9.44 28.37
CA ARG A 30 1.77 -9.18 28.01
C ARG A 30 2.29 -7.80 28.44
N LEU A 31 1.39 -6.87 28.77
CA LEU A 31 1.76 -5.50 29.18
C LEU A 31 2.17 -5.41 30.67
N GLY A 32 1.89 -6.44 31.46
CA GLY A 32 2.25 -6.52 32.87
C GLY A 32 1.50 -5.51 33.75
N HIS A 33 2.10 -4.35 34.00
CA HIS A 33 1.61 -3.38 34.99
C HIS A 33 0.17 -2.89 34.70
N LYS A 34 -0.69 -2.84 35.74
CA LYS A 34 -2.13 -2.49 35.62
C LYS A 34 -2.39 -1.19 34.88
N THR A 35 -1.58 -0.15 35.10
CA THR A 35 -1.71 1.13 34.38
C THR A 35 -1.57 0.97 32.86
N ARG A 36 -0.67 0.10 32.39
CA ARG A 36 -0.46 -0.16 30.95
C ARG A 36 -1.62 -0.96 30.36
N GLN A 37 -2.11 -1.94 31.14
CA GLN A 37 -3.30 -2.71 30.79
C GLN A 37 -4.55 -1.83 30.67
N ARG A 38 -4.65 -0.75 31.46
CA ARG A 38 -5.72 0.25 31.34
C ARG A 38 -5.56 1.15 30.11
N MET A 39 -4.33 1.56 29.77
CA MET A 39 -4.09 2.51 28.66
C MET A 39 -4.23 1.87 27.28
N CYS A 40 -3.91 0.59 27.12
CA CYS A 40 -3.97 -0.07 25.82
C CYS A 40 -5.40 -0.11 25.22
N PRO A 41 -6.45 -0.55 25.95
CA PRO A 41 -7.82 -0.51 25.45
C PRO A 41 -8.28 0.91 25.13
N LEU A 42 -7.95 1.89 25.97
CA LEU A 42 -8.29 3.29 25.72
C LEU A 42 -7.64 3.81 24.43
N TYR A 43 -6.36 3.51 24.21
CA TYR A 43 -5.68 3.93 23.00
C TYR A 43 -6.29 3.28 21.75
N VAL A 44 -6.52 1.96 21.77
CA VAL A 44 -7.12 1.22 20.67
C VAL A 44 -8.56 1.69 20.39
N ALA A 45 -9.34 1.94 21.45
CA ALA A 45 -10.68 2.52 21.34
C ALA A 45 -10.64 3.94 20.76
N GLY A 46 -9.65 4.76 21.10
CA GLY A 46 -9.46 6.09 20.52
C GLY A 46 -9.19 6.07 19.01
N LEU A 47 -8.46 5.05 18.53
CA LEU A 47 -8.19 4.84 17.10
C LEU A 47 -9.46 4.41 16.36
N ILE A 48 -10.24 3.48 16.92
CA ILE A 48 -11.47 2.94 16.31
C ILE A 48 -12.64 3.91 16.41
N GLY A 49 -12.75 4.62 17.53
CA GLY A 49 -13.88 5.47 17.90
C GLY A 49 -14.05 6.67 16.95
N PRO A 50 -15.16 7.41 17.09
CA PRO A 50 -15.50 8.51 16.19
C PRO A 50 -14.44 9.63 16.22
N GLY A 51 -14.35 10.39 15.13
CA GLY A 51 -13.49 11.58 14.99
C GLY A 51 -12.41 11.44 13.91
N ASP A 52 -12.21 12.49 13.12
CA ASP A 52 -11.35 12.44 11.92
C ASP A 52 -9.86 12.33 12.28
N ARG A 53 -9.40 13.09 13.29
CA ARG A 53 -7.99 13.08 13.72
C ARG A 53 -7.76 12.06 14.83
N LYS A 54 -6.77 11.18 14.61
CA LYS A 54 -6.37 10.10 15.52
C LYS A 54 -5.00 10.32 16.18
N SER A 55 -4.54 11.57 16.28
CA SER A 55 -3.39 11.90 17.12
C SER A 55 -3.77 11.87 18.60
N VAL A 56 -2.76 11.83 19.49
CA VAL A 56 -2.96 11.59 20.93
C VAL A 56 -3.90 12.60 21.57
N GLN A 57 -3.71 13.89 21.28
CA GLN A 57 -4.53 14.97 21.86
C GLN A 57 -6.02 14.86 21.46
N PRO A 58 -6.39 14.83 20.16
CA PRO A 58 -7.78 14.63 19.77
C PRO A 58 -8.40 13.33 20.32
N MET A 59 -7.64 12.26 20.45
CA MET A 59 -8.15 11.02 21.08
C MET A 59 -8.42 11.22 22.58
N ALA A 60 -7.50 11.87 23.30
CA ALA A 60 -7.67 12.15 24.72
C ALA A 60 -8.88 13.04 25.00
N GLU A 61 -9.06 14.12 24.23
CA GLU A 61 -10.20 15.04 24.37
C GLU A 61 -11.56 14.33 24.22
N ARG A 62 -11.64 13.29 23.39
CA ARG A 62 -12.87 12.49 23.19
C ARG A 62 -13.10 11.43 24.26
N LEU A 63 -12.05 10.81 24.77
CA LEU A 63 -12.14 9.68 25.71
C LEU A 63 -12.23 10.13 27.17
N ALA A 64 -11.56 11.24 27.52
CA ALA A 64 -11.64 12.05 28.73
C ALA A 64 -10.37 12.92 28.80
N THR A 65 -10.52 14.23 28.99
CA THR A 65 -9.43 15.23 28.93
C THR A 65 -8.24 14.96 29.85
N SER A 66 -8.45 14.26 30.98
CA SER A 66 -7.39 13.91 31.95
C SER A 66 -6.44 12.79 31.48
N ASN A 67 -6.67 12.19 30.32
CA ASN A 67 -5.89 11.05 29.83
C ASN A 67 -4.77 11.43 28.84
N TYR A 68 -4.61 12.70 28.45
CA TYR A 68 -3.59 13.08 27.44
C TYR A 68 -2.18 12.62 27.84
N ASP A 69 -1.71 13.03 29.01
CA ASP A 69 -0.36 12.69 29.48
C ASP A 69 -0.17 11.18 29.62
N GLN A 70 -1.21 10.46 30.06
CA GLN A 70 -1.16 9.01 30.22
C GLN A 70 -1.08 8.29 28.87
N LEU A 71 -1.85 8.73 27.87
CA LEU A 71 -1.81 8.17 26.50
C LEU A 71 -0.51 8.52 25.80
N HIS A 72 -0.04 9.77 25.94
CA HIS A 72 1.25 10.20 25.41
C HIS A 72 2.38 9.38 26.03
N HIS A 73 2.42 9.28 27.37
CA HIS A 73 3.40 8.46 28.06
C HIS A 73 3.29 6.99 27.64
N PHE A 74 2.10 6.40 27.56
CA PHE A 74 1.93 5.01 27.13
C PHE A 74 2.58 4.71 25.77
N ILE A 75 2.42 5.60 24.78
CA ILE A 75 2.98 5.39 23.44
C ILE A 75 4.43 5.85 23.32
N ALA A 76 4.74 7.08 23.72
CA ALA A 76 6.00 7.73 23.37
C ALA A 76 7.15 7.42 24.35
N ASP A 77 6.86 7.33 25.65
CA ASP A 77 7.87 7.32 26.72
C ASP A 77 7.74 6.12 27.69
N GLY A 78 6.71 5.30 27.53
CA GLY A 78 6.39 4.21 28.45
C GLY A 78 7.47 3.15 28.45
N VAL A 79 7.72 2.52 29.61
CA VAL A 79 8.77 1.50 29.77
C VAL A 79 8.19 0.10 29.51
N TRP A 80 7.73 -0.20 28.30
CA TRP A 80 7.24 -1.54 27.93
C TRP A 80 7.82 -2.05 26.61
N ASP A 81 8.07 -3.35 26.56
CA ASP A 81 8.57 -4.04 25.37
C ASP A 81 7.43 -4.38 24.41
N ALA A 82 7.56 -4.00 23.15
CA ALA A 82 6.57 -4.26 22.11
C ALA A 82 6.62 -5.72 21.60
N THR A 83 7.75 -6.39 21.74
CA THR A 83 8.00 -7.72 21.16
C THR A 83 6.95 -8.77 21.56
N PRO A 84 6.51 -8.86 22.83
CA PRO A 84 5.45 -9.79 23.22
C PRO A 84 4.10 -9.50 22.55
N LEU A 85 3.75 -8.23 22.34
CA LEU A 85 2.49 -7.83 21.70
C LEU A 85 2.55 -8.06 20.18
N GLU A 86 3.70 -7.85 19.57
CA GLU A 86 3.92 -8.19 18.16
C GLU A 86 3.81 -9.70 17.91
N THR A 87 4.33 -10.51 18.83
CA THR A 87 4.19 -11.97 18.79
C THR A 87 2.73 -12.39 18.95
N GLU A 88 2.00 -11.77 19.88
CA GLU A 88 0.56 -12.02 20.03
C GLU A 88 -0.23 -11.58 18.80
N LEU A 89 0.13 -10.47 18.15
CA LEU A 89 -0.49 -10.03 16.90
C LEU A 89 -0.32 -11.08 15.79
N LEU A 90 0.87 -11.68 15.66
CA LEU A 90 1.12 -12.79 14.71
C LEU A 90 0.22 -13.99 15.02
N ASN A 91 0.10 -14.38 16.29
CA ASN A 91 -0.76 -15.48 16.72
C ASN A 91 -2.25 -15.22 16.46
N GLN A 92 -2.70 -13.98 16.65
CA GLN A 92 -4.09 -13.57 16.36
C GLN A 92 -4.34 -13.54 14.85
N ALA A 93 -3.41 -13.00 14.06
CA ALA A 93 -3.50 -12.99 12.62
C ALA A 93 -3.56 -14.40 12.02
N ASP A 94 -2.73 -15.33 12.51
CA ASP A 94 -2.78 -16.74 12.11
C ASP A 94 -4.12 -17.40 12.45
N ARG A 95 -4.67 -17.14 13.64
CA ARG A 95 -6.00 -17.65 14.02
C ARG A 95 -7.10 -17.11 13.11
N LEU A 96 -7.03 -15.83 12.72
CA LEU A 96 -8.03 -15.19 11.88
C LEU A 96 -7.95 -15.66 10.42
N VAL A 97 -6.75 -15.65 9.84
CA VAL A 97 -6.55 -15.77 8.39
C VAL A 97 -5.37 -16.65 7.99
N GLY A 98 -4.66 -17.30 8.92
CA GLY A 98 -3.56 -18.21 8.59
C GLY A 98 -4.01 -19.51 7.93
N GLY A 99 -3.13 -20.13 7.14
CA GLY A 99 -3.42 -21.38 6.45
C GLY A 99 -2.56 -21.60 5.21
N ARG A 100 -2.66 -22.79 4.61
CA ARG A 100 -1.92 -23.13 3.38
C ARG A 100 -2.39 -22.32 2.16
N ASP A 101 -3.62 -21.81 2.18
CA ASP A 101 -4.20 -20.94 1.17
C ASP A 101 -4.06 -19.44 1.49
N ALA A 102 -3.43 -19.11 2.63
CA ALA A 102 -3.12 -17.73 2.98
C ALA A 102 -1.87 -17.25 2.24
N VAL A 103 -1.82 -15.96 1.96
CA VAL A 103 -0.67 -15.28 1.35
C VAL A 103 -0.09 -14.26 2.32
N LEU A 104 1.23 -14.14 2.33
CA LEU A 104 1.95 -13.10 3.05
C LEU A 104 2.41 -12.05 2.06
N VAL A 105 1.80 -10.88 2.07
CA VAL A 105 2.08 -9.80 1.12
C VAL A 105 3.06 -8.81 1.72
N ILE A 106 4.15 -8.54 0.99
CA ILE A 106 5.18 -7.56 1.31
C ILE A 106 5.02 -6.36 0.39
N ASP A 107 4.99 -5.19 0.99
CA ASP A 107 4.87 -3.91 0.31
C ASP A 107 5.43 -2.82 1.24
N ASP A 108 5.54 -1.58 0.80
CA ASP A 108 5.87 -0.45 1.67
C ASP A 108 4.83 0.65 1.62
N THR A 109 4.71 1.37 2.73
CA THR A 109 3.75 2.46 2.85
C THR A 109 4.43 3.72 3.37
N SER A 110 4.21 4.82 2.67
CA SER A 110 4.78 6.12 3.02
C SER A 110 3.82 6.93 3.90
N LEU A 111 4.34 7.53 4.96
CA LEU A 111 3.64 8.45 5.86
C LEU A 111 4.17 9.87 5.61
N PRO A 112 3.43 10.73 4.88
CA PRO A 112 3.86 12.10 4.62
C PRO A 112 4.08 12.87 5.93
N LYS A 113 5.16 13.65 5.99
CA LYS A 113 5.49 14.47 7.17
C LYS A 113 5.99 15.85 6.76
N LYS A 114 5.77 16.83 7.63
CA LYS A 114 6.36 18.16 7.54
C LYS A 114 7.53 18.25 8.53
N GLY A 115 8.61 18.92 8.12
CA GLY A 115 9.82 19.09 8.94
C GLY A 115 10.76 17.87 8.97
N GLU A 116 11.80 17.96 9.80
CA GLU A 116 12.97 17.05 9.74
C GLU A 116 13.18 16.21 11.00
N ARG A 117 12.31 16.40 12.02
CA ARG A 117 12.53 15.87 13.37
C ARG A 117 11.92 14.49 13.63
N SER A 118 10.93 14.06 12.85
CA SER A 118 10.35 12.72 13.00
C SER A 118 11.34 11.65 12.53
N VAL A 119 11.50 10.58 13.32
CA VAL A 119 12.42 9.47 13.01
C VAL A 119 12.28 8.94 11.58
N GLY A 120 13.38 8.77 10.86
CA GLY A 120 13.38 8.25 9.48
C GLY A 120 12.71 9.14 8.43
N VAL A 121 12.36 10.39 8.76
CA VAL A 121 11.78 11.31 7.77
C VAL A 121 12.85 11.81 6.79
N ALA A 122 12.58 11.68 5.49
CA ALA A 122 13.42 12.24 4.43
C ALA A 122 12.62 12.38 3.14
N ALA A 123 13.17 13.13 2.18
CA ALA A 123 12.69 13.13 0.80
C ALA A 123 12.87 11.74 0.19
N GLN A 124 11.76 11.02 -0.01
CA GLN A 124 11.72 9.67 -0.58
C GLN A 124 10.57 9.59 -1.59
N TYR A 125 10.65 8.67 -2.55
CA TYR A 125 9.52 8.44 -3.45
C TYR A 125 8.32 7.92 -2.65
N ALA A 126 7.25 8.71 -2.61
CA ALA A 126 6.02 8.37 -1.91
C ALA A 126 4.99 7.91 -2.94
N SER A 127 4.79 6.60 -3.07
CA SER A 127 3.88 6.01 -4.04
C SER A 127 2.45 6.57 -3.94
N ALA A 128 1.98 6.84 -2.71
CA ALA A 128 0.67 7.46 -2.47
C ALA A 128 0.54 8.90 -3.03
N LEU A 129 1.66 9.61 -3.21
CA LEU A 129 1.70 10.97 -3.74
C LEU A 129 2.17 11.02 -5.20
N GLY A 130 2.59 9.89 -5.77
CA GLY A 130 3.15 9.80 -7.13
C GLY A 130 4.46 10.58 -7.33
N LYS A 131 5.10 11.04 -6.25
CA LYS A 131 6.26 11.94 -6.31
C LYS A 131 7.20 11.74 -5.13
N THR A 132 8.42 12.25 -5.27
CA THR A 132 9.32 12.43 -4.14
C THR A 132 8.72 13.44 -3.17
N ALA A 133 8.57 13.03 -1.91
CA ALA A 133 8.02 13.85 -0.85
C ALA A 133 8.71 13.53 0.47
N ASN A 134 8.70 14.49 1.38
CA ASN A 134 9.20 14.28 2.72
C ASN A 134 8.25 13.32 3.47
N CYS A 135 8.74 12.12 3.77
CA CYS A 135 7.93 11.08 4.39
C CYS A 135 8.79 10.09 5.19
N GLN A 136 8.11 9.32 6.03
CA GLN A 136 8.65 8.09 6.62
C GLN A 136 8.16 6.91 5.78
N THR A 137 8.99 5.89 5.57
CA THR A 137 8.61 4.69 4.81
C THR A 137 8.60 3.48 5.73
N LEU A 138 7.47 2.78 5.80
CA LEU A 138 7.33 1.55 6.58
C LEU A 138 7.27 0.34 5.64
N VAL A 139 8.20 -0.61 5.79
CA VAL A 139 8.09 -1.95 5.19
C VAL A 139 6.98 -2.69 5.91
N SER A 140 6.07 -3.27 5.14
CA SER A 140 4.82 -3.83 5.64
C SER A 140 4.66 -5.30 5.27
N LEU A 141 4.16 -6.10 6.21
CA LEU A 141 3.73 -7.48 5.98
C LEU A 141 2.24 -7.60 6.28
N THR A 142 1.48 -8.09 5.30
CA THR A 142 0.04 -8.34 5.42
C THR A 142 -0.25 -9.82 5.21
N LEU A 143 -0.74 -10.51 6.23
CA LEU A 143 -1.28 -11.86 6.08
C LEU A 143 -2.71 -11.78 5.56
N ALA A 144 -3.05 -12.52 4.52
CA ALA A 144 -4.39 -12.50 3.96
C ALA A 144 -4.87 -13.87 3.52
N ARG A 145 -6.15 -14.16 3.76
CA ARG A 145 -6.86 -15.33 3.19
C ARG A 145 -8.20 -14.89 2.64
N GLY A 146 -8.42 -15.19 1.37
CA GLY A 146 -9.56 -14.65 0.63
C GLY A 146 -9.50 -13.11 0.54
N GLU A 147 -10.53 -12.44 1.05
CA GLU A 147 -10.66 -10.96 0.99
C GLU A 147 -10.45 -10.27 2.34
N VAL A 148 -9.80 -10.97 3.27
CA VAL A 148 -9.57 -10.48 4.64
C VAL A 148 -8.06 -10.36 4.86
N PRO A 149 -7.52 -9.13 4.77
CA PRO A 149 -6.14 -8.84 5.11
C PRO A 149 -6.00 -8.51 6.60
N VAL A 150 -4.90 -8.93 7.22
CA VAL A 150 -4.47 -8.54 8.57
C VAL A 150 -3.02 -8.07 8.47
N MET A 151 -2.77 -6.82 8.83
CA MET A 151 -1.41 -6.27 8.88
C MET A 151 -0.69 -6.81 10.12
N VAL A 152 0.48 -7.39 9.92
CA VAL A 152 1.24 -8.08 11.00
C VAL A 152 2.59 -7.43 11.29
N ALA A 153 3.13 -6.65 10.37
CA ALA A 153 4.34 -5.86 10.63
C ALA A 153 4.31 -4.53 9.88
N LEU A 154 4.87 -3.51 10.54
CA LEU A 154 5.18 -2.20 9.98
C LEU A 154 6.53 -1.78 10.57
N ARG A 155 7.58 -1.75 9.74
CA ARG A 155 8.96 -1.44 10.15
C ARG A 155 9.52 -0.25 9.44
N LEU A 156 10.06 0.68 10.20
CA LEU A 156 10.66 1.87 9.64
C LEU A 156 11.93 1.55 8.86
N PHE A 157 11.95 1.94 7.59
CA PHE A 157 13.16 2.04 6.80
C PHE A 157 13.87 3.36 7.12
N LEU A 158 15.15 3.29 7.46
CA LEU A 158 16.00 4.46 7.68
C LEU A 158 16.84 4.70 6.41
N PRO A 159 16.68 5.86 5.73
CA PRO A 159 17.50 6.20 4.58
C PRO A 159 18.93 6.56 5.00
N ASP A 160 19.85 6.60 4.04
CA ASP A 160 21.27 6.88 4.28
C ASP A 160 21.51 8.21 5.01
N SER A 161 20.66 9.22 4.76
CA SER A 161 20.70 10.52 5.45
C SER A 161 20.36 10.45 6.95
N TRP A 162 19.85 9.31 7.44
CA TRP A 162 19.65 9.01 8.86
C TRP A 162 20.75 8.12 9.40
N THR A 163 21.12 7.05 8.68
CA THR A 163 22.12 6.09 9.17
C THR A 163 23.54 6.67 9.18
N SER A 164 23.79 7.73 8.42
CA SER A 164 25.03 8.52 8.47
C SER A 164 25.05 9.61 9.57
N ASP A 165 23.95 9.85 10.29
CA ASP A 165 23.83 10.90 11.32
C ASP A 165 23.53 10.30 12.70
N MET A 166 24.61 9.93 13.41
CA MET A 166 24.54 9.33 14.75
C MET A 166 23.87 10.23 15.80
N PRO A 167 24.15 11.55 15.88
CA PRO A 167 23.41 12.45 16.77
C PRO A 167 21.89 12.43 16.53
N ARG A 168 21.45 12.39 15.27
CA ARG A 168 20.03 12.34 14.91
C ARG A 168 19.38 11.01 15.31
N LEU A 169 20.07 9.89 15.09
CA LEU A 169 19.61 8.56 15.55
C LEU A 169 19.47 8.49 17.08
N LYS A 170 20.45 9.00 17.82
CA LYS A 170 20.41 9.05 19.30
C LYS A 170 19.23 9.88 19.79
N ARG A 171 19.02 11.06 19.22
CA ARG A 171 17.91 11.97 19.57
C ARG A 171 16.54 11.34 19.34
N ALA A 172 16.39 10.59 18.26
CA ALA A 172 15.18 9.83 17.95
C ALA A 172 15.06 8.50 18.73
N ARG A 173 16.03 8.18 19.59
CA ARG A 173 16.10 6.93 20.37
C ARG A 173 16.04 5.67 19.49
N VAL A 174 16.73 5.69 18.35
CA VAL A 174 16.85 4.48 17.49
C VAL A 174 17.70 3.43 18.22
N PRO A 175 17.20 2.18 18.39
CA PRO A 175 17.96 1.08 19.00
C PRO A 175 19.25 0.80 18.24
N VAL A 176 20.29 0.32 18.93
CA VAL A 176 21.66 0.17 18.39
C VAL A 176 21.67 -0.78 17.18
N GLU A 177 20.93 -1.88 17.28
CA GLU A 177 20.72 -2.90 16.25
C GLU A 177 20.04 -2.39 14.98
N HIS A 178 19.47 -1.17 15.01
CA HIS A 178 18.81 -0.53 13.87
C HIS A 178 19.55 0.70 13.35
N ARG A 179 20.75 1.01 13.86
CA ARG A 179 21.53 2.18 13.43
C ARG A 179 22.32 1.95 12.15
N THR A 180 22.56 0.70 11.78
CA THR A 180 23.27 0.34 10.55
C THR A 180 22.34 0.39 9.33
N PRO A 181 22.85 0.77 8.14
CA PRO A 181 22.09 0.70 6.89
C PRO A 181 21.50 -0.69 6.67
N ARG A 182 20.21 -0.73 6.31
CA ARG A 182 19.49 -1.94 5.91
C ARG A 182 18.56 -1.59 4.76
N SER A 183 18.61 -2.37 3.70
CA SER A 183 17.69 -2.28 2.58
C SER A 183 16.28 -2.74 2.99
N LYS A 184 15.25 -2.25 2.28
CA LYS A 184 13.86 -2.70 2.50
C LYS A 184 13.70 -4.22 2.37
N PRO A 185 14.33 -4.91 1.38
CA PRO A 185 14.27 -6.37 1.31
C PRO A 185 14.91 -7.08 2.52
N GLU A 186 16.01 -6.59 3.08
CA GLU A 186 16.61 -7.17 4.29
C GLU A 186 15.73 -6.96 5.53
N ILE A 187 15.00 -5.85 5.60
CA ILE A 187 13.97 -5.65 6.62
C ILE A 187 12.86 -6.68 6.42
N ALA A 188 12.32 -6.81 5.20
CA ALA A 188 11.24 -7.75 4.90
C ALA A 188 11.61 -9.21 5.22
N LEU A 189 12.82 -9.66 4.87
CA LEU A 189 13.30 -11.02 5.20
C LEU A 189 13.36 -11.25 6.72
N ALA A 190 13.85 -10.28 7.49
CA ALA A 190 13.87 -10.39 8.95
C ALA A 190 12.46 -10.43 9.56
N GLU A 191 11.49 -9.71 8.97
CA GLU A 191 10.09 -9.78 9.41
C GLU A 191 9.45 -11.13 9.06
N ILE A 192 9.80 -11.73 7.91
CA ILE A 192 9.41 -13.08 7.54
C ILE A 192 9.97 -14.09 8.55
N ASP A 193 11.24 -13.94 8.93
CA ASP A 193 11.88 -14.82 9.93
C ASP A 193 11.14 -14.76 11.27
N ARG A 194 10.72 -13.57 11.72
CA ARG A 194 9.91 -13.45 12.94
C ARG A 194 8.54 -14.09 12.81
N ALA A 195 7.87 -13.90 11.67
CA ALA A 195 6.60 -14.53 11.38
C ALA A 195 6.70 -16.07 11.39
N MET A 196 7.75 -16.63 10.80
CA MET A 196 8.02 -18.07 10.80
C MET A 196 8.37 -18.58 12.21
N ALA A 197 9.18 -17.84 12.98
CA ALA A 197 9.50 -18.18 14.37
C ALA A 197 8.25 -18.21 15.28
N ALA A 198 7.24 -17.40 14.97
CA ALA A 198 5.93 -17.41 15.62
C ALA A 198 4.97 -18.51 15.09
N ASN A 199 5.43 -19.40 14.20
CA ASN A 199 4.64 -20.44 13.54
C ASN A 199 3.42 -19.92 12.75
N MET A 200 3.49 -18.68 12.25
CA MET A 200 2.41 -18.12 11.43
C MET A 200 2.31 -18.86 10.09
N ARG A 201 1.12 -19.33 9.72
CA ARG A 201 0.90 -20.20 8.56
C ARG A 201 0.50 -19.38 7.33
N PHE A 202 1.28 -19.50 6.28
CA PHE A 202 0.99 -18.96 4.95
C PHE A 202 1.57 -19.88 3.88
N GLY A 203 0.95 -19.94 2.71
CA GLY A 203 1.35 -20.80 1.60
C GLY A 203 2.24 -20.12 0.56
N CYS A 204 2.22 -18.78 0.46
CA CYS A 204 2.98 -18.06 -0.55
C CYS A 204 3.31 -16.62 -0.11
N VAL A 205 4.51 -16.15 -0.44
CA VAL A 205 4.94 -14.75 -0.26
C VAL A 205 4.74 -13.97 -1.55
N LEU A 206 4.10 -12.81 -1.46
CA LEU A 206 3.86 -11.92 -2.60
C LEU A 206 4.57 -10.59 -2.39
N ALA A 207 5.19 -10.05 -3.42
CA ALA A 207 5.81 -8.72 -3.35
C ALA A 207 5.70 -7.97 -4.68
N ASP A 208 5.88 -6.65 -4.63
CA ASP A 208 5.88 -5.81 -5.83
C ASP A 208 7.24 -5.83 -6.56
N ALA A 209 7.41 -4.98 -7.58
CA ALA A 209 8.65 -4.88 -8.34
C ALA A 209 9.81 -4.21 -7.60
N GLY A 210 9.54 -3.41 -6.56
CA GLY A 210 10.56 -2.80 -5.72
C GLY A 210 11.34 -3.85 -4.93
N TYR A 211 10.67 -4.89 -4.44
CA TYR A 211 11.32 -6.04 -3.81
C TYR A 211 11.76 -7.08 -4.83
N GLY A 212 10.89 -7.36 -5.81
CA GLY A 212 11.09 -8.45 -6.74
C GLY A 212 12.19 -8.23 -7.77
N LEU A 213 12.77 -7.03 -7.91
CA LEU A 213 14.02 -6.79 -8.66
C LEU A 213 15.25 -7.38 -7.94
N SER A 214 15.24 -7.43 -6.60
CA SER A 214 16.39 -7.88 -5.81
C SER A 214 16.58 -9.40 -5.92
N ALA A 215 17.67 -9.84 -6.57
CA ALA A 215 18.05 -11.25 -6.63
C ALA A 215 18.30 -11.86 -5.24
N PRO A 216 19.05 -11.20 -4.33
CA PRO A 216 19.22 -11.70 -2.96
C PRO A 216 17.90 -11.87 -2.20
N PHE A 217 16.89 -11.02 -2.46
CA PHE A 217 15.58 -11.17 -1.86
C PHE A 217 14.87 -12.45 -2.34
N ARG A 218 14.83 -12.68 -3.65
CA ARG A 218 14.25 -13.90 -4.23
C ARG A 218 14.97 -15.17 -3.75
N GLN A 219 16.29 -15.13 -3.72
CA GLN A 219 17.13 -16.22 -3.19
C GLN A 219 16.84 -16.46 -1.71
N GLY A 220 16.79 -15.40 -0.89
CA GLY A 220 16.45 -15.51 0.53
C GLY A 220 15.07 -16.11 0.80
N LEU A 221 14.07 -15.87 -0.06
CA LEU A 221 12.77 -16.55 0.02
C LEU A 221 12.89 -18.04 -0.34
N THR A 222 13.64 -18.38 -1.39
CA THR A 222 13.88 -19.77 -1.80
C THR A 222 14.64 -20.57 -0.74
N GLU A 223 15.69 -19.99 -0.14
CA GLU A 223 16.49 -20.60 0.93
C GLU A 223 15.64 -20.94 2.17
N ARG A 224 14.59 -20.15 2.44
CA ARG A 224 13.60 -20.39 3.50
C ARG A 224 12.57 -21.45 3.13
N GLY A 225 12.67 -22.06 1.94
CA GLY A 225 11.71 -23.03 1.43
C GLY A 225 10.33 -22.44 1.11
N LEU A 226 10.26 -21.12 0.91
CA LEU A 226 8.99 -20.42 0.68
C LEU A 226 8.62 -20.41 -0.81
N ALA A 227 7.35 -20.71 -1.08
CA ALA A 227 6.77 -20.36 -2.36
C ALA A 227 6.58 -18.84 -2.44
N TRP A 228 6.88 -18.26 -3.59
CA TRP A 228 6.80 -16.82 -3.81
C TRP A 228 6.36 -16.46 -5.23
N ALA A 229 5.72 -15.30 -5.35
CA ALA A 229 5.45 -14.65 -6.62
C ALA A 229 5.64 -13.12 -6.47
N VAL A 230 6.59 -12.56 -7.21
CA VAL A 230 7.03 -11.16 -7.06
C VAL A 230 6.94 -10.40 -8.37
N GLY A 231 6.59 -9.13 -8.30
CA GLY A 231 6.65 -8.23 -9.46
C GLY A 231 8.08 -8.05 -9.94
N ILE A 232 8.28 -7.80 -11.23
CA ILE A 232 9.58 -7.45 -11.80
C ILE A 232 9.43 -6.36 -12.87
N PRO A 233 10.48 -5.57 -13.12
CA PRO A 233 10.47 -4.65 -14.25
C PRO A 233 10.61 -5.40 -15.57
N ARG A 234 10.08 -4.81 -16.65
CA ARG A 234 10.03 -5.42 -18.00
C ARG A 234 11.39 -5.85 -18.56
N HIS A 235 12.45 -5.16 -18.15
CA HIS A 235 13.82 -5.38 -18.59
C HIS A 235 14.60 -6.41 -17.75
N GLN A 236 13.97 -6.99 -16.71
CA GLN A 236 14.60 -8.06 -15.91
C GLN A 236 15.11 -9.16 -16.86
N LYS A 237 16.36 -9.54 -16.69
CA LYS A 237 17.02 -10.52 -17.56
C LYS A 237 16.65 -11.94 -17.14
N VAL A 238 16.36 -12.76 -18.15
CA VAL A 238 16.02 -14.16 -18.03
C VAL A 238 16.64 -14.95 -19.18
N TYR A 239 16.83 -16.24 -18.97
CA TYR A 239 17.22 -17.21 -19.99
C TYR A 239 16.03 -18.13 -20.30
N PRO A 240 15.96 -18.71 -21.52
CA PRO A 240 15.11 -19.87 -21.77
C PRO A 240 15.37 -20.98 -20.75
N VAL A 241 14.35 -21.79 -20.45
CA VAL A 241 14.48 -22.87 -19.45
C VAL A 241 15.53 -23.93 -19.84
N ASP A 242 15.74 -24.11 -21.14
CA ASP A 242 16.62 -25.11 -21.76
C ASP A 242 18.06 -24.61 -22.01
N VAL A 243 18.42 -23.41 -21.53
CA VAL A 243 19.79 -22.87 -21.61
C VAL A 243 20.81 -23.86 -21.05
N LYS A 244 21.93 -24.04 -21.76
CA LYS A 244 23.01 -24.95 -21.38
C LYS A 244 24.29 -24.19 -21.10
N LEU A 245 25.01 -24.62 -20.07
CA LEU A 245 26.37 -24.16 -19.81
C LEU A 245 27.34 -24.96 -20.68
N ILE A 246 27.91 -24.32 -21.69
CA ILE A 246 28.85 -24.92 -22.64
C ILE A 246 30.28 -24.45 -22.40
N TRP A 247 31.24 -25.28 -22.78
CA TRP A 247 32.62 -24.86 -22.94
C TRP A 247 32.75 -24.06 -24.25
N PRO A 248 33.12 -22.77 -24.20
CA PRO A 248 33.22 -21.97 -25.40
C PRO A 248 34.40 -22.44 -26.26
N ILE A 249 34.14 -22.80 -27.52
CA ILE A 249 35.17 -23.19 -28.49
C ILE A 249 35.88 -21.91 -28.97
N THR A 250 37.13 -21.70 -28.52
CA THR A 250 37.92 -20.53 -28.95
C THR A 250 38.50 -20.76 -30.35
N LYS A 251 38.08 -19.95 -31.34
CA LYS A 251 38.54 -20.10 -32.73
C LYS A 251 39.88 -19.43 -33.08
N VAL A 252 40.50 -18.62 -32.22
CA VAL A 252 41.79 -17.94 -32.55
C VAL A 252 42.63 -17.70 -31.26
N ARG A 253 43.96 -17.78 -31.40
CA ARG A 253 45.02 -17.52 -30.39
C ARG A 253 44.58 -16.62 -29.22
N GLY A 254 44.55 -17.20 -28.02
CA GLY A 254 44.29 -16.53 -26.75
C GLY A 254 44.35 -17.52 -25.59
N LYS A 255 44.39 -17.03 -24.33
CA LYS A 255 44.31 -17.93 -23.15
C LYS A 255 42.98 -18.71 -23.19
N PRO A 256 43.01 -20.04 -22.99
CA PRO A 256 41.80 -20.84 -22.89
C PRO A 256 40.86 -20.27 -21.82
N ARG A 257 39.56 -20.22 -22.11
CA ARG A 257 38.57 -19.82 -21.10
C ARG A 257 38.48 -20.92 -20.04
N LYS A 258 38.52 -20.52 -18.77
CA LYS A 258 38.51 -21.43 -17.60
C LYS A 258 37.12 -21.76 -17.08
N HIS A 259 36.08 -21.13 -17.62
CA HIS A 259 34.71 -21.24 -17.10
C HIS A 259 33.71 -21.49 -18.23
N HIS A 260 32.66 -22.25 -17.91
CA HIS A 260 31.51 -22.45 -18.78
C HIS A 260 30.77 -21.13 -19.04
N VAL A 261 30.12 -21.02 -20.20
CA VAL A 261 29.25 -19.89 -20.55
C VAL A 261 27.90 -20.41 -21.03
N PRO A 262 26.80 -19.65 -20.88
CA PRO A 262 25.53 -20.05 -21.45
C PRO A 262 25.62 -20.04 -22.98
N ASP A 263 25.06 -21.05 -23.62
CA ASP A 263 24.96 -21.19 -25.08
C ASP A 263 24.11 -20.10 -25.74
N ILE A 264 23.17 -19.53 -24.99
CA ILE A 264 22.35 -18.37 -25.39
C ILE A 264 22.51 -17.21 -24.40
N LEU A 265 22.41 -15.97 -24.89
CA LEU A 265 22.40 -14.78 -24.05
C LEU A 265 21.04 -14.58 -23.35
N SER A 266 21.07 -13.95 -22.17
CA SER A 266 19.84 -13.54 -21.50
C SER A 266 19.14 -12.41 -22.26
N ILE A 267 17.81 -12.46 -22.24
CA ILE A 267 16.94 -11.46 -22.86
C ILE A 267 16.03 -10.82 -21.82
N ALA A 268 15.39 -9.70 -22.18
CA ALA A 268 14.44 -9.05 -21.29
C ALA A 268 13.17 -9.90 -21.13
N ALA A 269 12.57 -9.88 -19.94
CA ALA A 269 11.33 -10.57 -19.63
C ALA A 269 10.20 -10.25 -20.63
N GLU A 270 10.07 -8.99 -21.06
CA GLU A 270 9.08 -8.61 -22.07
C GLU A 270 9.33 -9.25 -23.45
N GLN A 271 10.59 -9.39 -23.84
CA GLN A 271 10.98 -10.02 -25.11
C GLN A 271 10.72 -11.52 -25.06
N MET A 272 11.02 -12.16 -23.93
CA MET A 272 10.73 -13.59 -23.70
C MET A 272 9.23 -13.89 -23.83
N LEU A 273 8.36 -12.98 -23.39
CA LEU A 273 6.91 -13.13 -23.47
C LEU A 273 6.29 -12.64 -24.79
N ALA A 274 7.08 -12.04 -25.70
CA ALA A 274 6.55 -11.45 -26.93
C ALA A 274 5.90 -12.50 -27.84
N SER A 275 6.45 -13.72 -27.90
CA SER A 275 5.93 -14.84 -28.67
C SER A 275 4.98 -15.76 -27.88
N ALA A 276 4.74 -15.47 -26.60
CA ALA A 276 3.94 -16.33 -25.73
C ALA A 276 2.45 -16.28 -26.09
N LYS A 277 1.73 -17.38 -25.82
CA LYS A 277 0.27 -17.46 -26.03
C LYS A 277 -0.48 -16.78 -24.87
N TRP A 278 -1.00 -15.59 -25.13
CA TRP A 278 -1.80 -14.82 -24.17
C TRP A 278 -3.26 -15.32 -24.11
N LYS A 279 -3.76 -15.63 -22.91
CA LYS A 279 -5.13 -16.08 -22.66
C LYS A 279 -5.85 -15.13 -21.71
N THR A 280 -7.13 -14.88 -21.97
CA THR A 280 -7.99 -14.14 -21.04
C THR A 280 -8.30 -15.02 -19.84
N VAL A 281 -7.93 -14.57 -18.64
CA VAL A 281 -8.19 -15.28 -17.38
C VAL A 281 -9.04 -14.39 -16.49
N SER A 282 -10.00 -15.02 -15.81
CA SER A 282 -10.76 -14.39 -14.72
C SER A 282 -10.45 -15.08 -13.40
N TRP A 283 -10.14 -14.29 -12.37
CA TRP A 283 -9.62 -14.80 -11.09
C TRP A 283 -10.47 -14.46 -9.86
N ARG A 284 -11.32 -13.43 -9.92
CA ARG A 284 -12.22 -13.03 -8.83
C ARG A 284 -13.47 -12.31 -9.34
N SER A 285 -14.55 -12.36 -8.58
CA SER A 285 -15.72 -11.49 -8.77
C SER A 285 -15.49 -10.17 -8.03
N GLY A 286 -15.38 -9.06 -8.77
CA GLY A 286 -15.36 -7.71 -8.21
C GLY A 286 -16.77 -7.13 -8.10
N THR A 287 -16.87 -5.92 -7.56
CA THR A 287 -18.14 -5.19 -7.42
C THR A 287 -18.80 -4.85 -8.76
N LYS A 288 -18.00 -4.69 -9.82
CA LYS A 288 -18.44 -4.43 -11.21
C LYS A 288 -18.45 -5.70 -12.09
N GLY A 289 -18.44 -6.89 -11.49
CA GLY A 289 -18.39 -8.18 -12.20
C GLY A 289 -17.03 -8.87 -12.14
N ARG A 290 -16.88 -9.97 -12.90
CA ARG A 290 -15.65 -10.80 -12.88
C ARG A 290 -14.45 -10.00 -13.38
N LEU A 291 -13.43 -9.87 -12.55
CA LEU A 291 -12.16 -9.27 -12.92
C LEU A 291 -11.48 -10.17 -13.96
N LYS A 292 -11.08 -9.57 -15.08
CA LYS A 292 -10.48 -10.25 -16.23
C LYS A 292 -9.33 -9.44 -16.81
N ALA A 293 -8.30 -10.14 -17.28
CA ALA A 293 -7.13 -9.60 -17.95
C ALA A 293 -6.51 -10.71 -18.81
N ARG A 294 -5.59 -10.35 -19.70
CA ARG A 294 -4.85 -11.34 -20.50
C ARG A 294 -3.57 -11.71 -19.78
N PHE A 295 -3.26 -12.99 -19.72
CA PHE A 295 -2.03 -13.48 -19.11
C PHE A 295 -1.29 -14.41 -20.05
N ALA A 296 0.03 -14.42 -19.93
CA ALA A 296 0.92 -15.42 -20.51
C ALA A 296 1.87 -15.89 -19.42
N ALA A 297 2.29 -17.15 -19.48
CA ALA A 297 3.30 -17.69 -18.57
C ALA A 297 4.22 -18.65 -19.32
N LEU A 298 5.50 -18.62 -18.99
CA LEU A 298 6.55 -19.50 -19.51
C LEU A 298 7.46 -19.93 -18.36
N ARG A 299 8.05 -21.12 -18.48
CA ARG A 299 9.18 -21.50 -17.62
C ARG A 299 10.46 -20.87 -18.17
N VAL A 300 11.25 -20.29 -17.29
CA VAL A 300 12.50 -19.60 -17.59
C VAL A 300 13.53 -19.91 -16.51
N ARG A 301 14.80 -19.58 -16.76
CA ARG A 301 15.79 -19.42 -15.69
C ARG A 301 16.04 -17.94 -15.43
N THR A 302 16.10 -17.52 -14.18
CA THR A 302 16.42 -16.12 -13.88
C THR A 302 17.89 -15.84 -14.21
N ALA A 303 18.24 -14.62 -14.60
CA ALA A 303 19.63 -14.23 -14.81
C ALA A 303 20.22 -13.65 -13.51
N ASP A 304 20.26 -14.48 -12.47
CA ASP A 304 20.68 -14.10 -11.11
C ASP A 304 21.82 -14.96 -10.57
N GLY A 305 22.38 -15.85 -11.40
CA GLY A 305 23.54 -16.65 -11.03
C GLY A 305 24.80 -15.79 -10.85
N PRO A 306 25.93 -16.39 -10.45
CA PRO A 306 27.18 -15.67 -10.26
C PRO A 306 27.55 -14.82 -11.48
N PRO A 307 28.00 -13.57 -11.28
CA PRO A 307 28.42 -12.72 -12.38
C PRO A 307 29.68 -13.29 -13.02
N GLN A 308 29.70 -13.36 -14.36
CA GLN A 308 30.82 -13.81 -15.14
C GLN A 308 30.91 -13.01 -16.45
N ARG A 309 32.09 -12.91 -17.03
CA ARG A 309 32.23 -12.44 -18.41
C ARG A 309 31.66 -13.49 -19.37
N ILE A 310 30.65 -13.09 -20.15
CA ILE A 310 29.91 -13.99 -21.07
C ILE A 310 30.11 -13.50 -22.51
N TRP A 311 30.63 -14.37 -23.39
CA TRP A 311 30.92 -14.06 -24.80
C TRP A 311 31.74 -12.77 -24.99
N ASP A 312 31.31 -11.89 -25.89
CA ASP A 312 31.80 -10.53 -26.15
C ASP A 312 31.21 -9.49 -25.18
N LYS A 313 30.16 -9.87 -24.42
CA LYS A 313 29.54 -9.03 -23.41
C LYS A 313 30.46 -8.92 -22.17
N GLY A 314 30.26 -7.83 -21.43
CA GLY A 314 30.94 -7.60 -20.15
C GLY A 314 30.50 -8.58 -19.06
N GLN A 315 30.59 -8.14 -17.80
CA GLN A 315 30.04 -8.91 -16.67
C GLN A 315 28.52 -9.08 -16.85
N GLN A 316 28.06 -10.32 -16.85
CA GLN A 316 26.67 -10.73 -16.98
C GLN A 316 26.40 -11.85 -15.99
N HIS A 317 25.16 -11.96 -15.51
CA HIS A 317 24.78 -13.03 -14.59
C HIS A 317 24.54 -14.34 -15.34
N LEU A 318 25.07 -15.44 -14.81
CA LEU A 318 24.77 -16.79 -15.29
C LEU A 318 23.29 -17.16 -15.05
N PRO A 319 22.76 -18.18 -15.74
CA PRO A 319 21.45 -18.74 -15.42
C PRO A 319 21.39 -19.20 -13.96
N GLY A 320 20.34 -18.75 -13.25
CA GLY A 320 20.00 -19.17 -11.91
C GLY A 320 18.88 -20.21 -11.90
N ASP A 321 18.04 -20.13 -10.87
CA ASP A 321 16.96 -21.07 -10.65
C ASP A 321 15.85 -20.95 -11.68
N GLU A 322 15.15 -22.07 -11.86
CA GLU A 322 13.98 -22.14 -12.74
C GLU A 322 12.76 -21.48 -12.08
N ALA A 323 12.10 -20.59 -12.80
CA ALA A 323 10.92 -19.87 -12.33
C ALA A 323 9.86 -19.76 -13.44
N TRP A 324 8.63 -19.47 -13.03
CA TRP A 324 7.60 -18.98 -13.91
C TRP A 324 7.84 -17.50 -14.20
N LEU A 325 7.97 -17.14 -15.48
CA LEU A 325 7.81 -15.76 -15.95
C LEU A 325 6.37 -15.56 -16.38
N ILE A 326 5.70 -14.58 -15.77
CA ILE A 326 4.27 -14.30 -15.98
C ILE A 326 4.12 -12.87 -16.50
N GLY A 327 3.38 -12.70 -17.58
CA GLY A 327 2.94 -11.41 -18.09
C GLY A 327 1.45 -11.19 -17.81
N GLU A 328 1.09 -9.99 -17.34
CA GLU A 328 -0.28 -9.49 -17.26
C GLU A 328 -0.44 -8.35 -18.26
N GLN A 329 -1.47 -8.40 -19.09
CA GLN A 329 -1.89 -7.30 -19.96
C GLN A 329 -3.29 -6.86 -19.56
N ARG A 330 -3.39 -5.63 -19.07
CA ARG A 330 -4.63 -4.98 -18.65
C ARG A 330 -5.43 -4.49 -19.85
N ALA A 331 -6.71 -4.16 -19.63
CA ALA A 331 -7.56 -3.58 -20.67
C ALA A 331 -7.04 -2.25 -21.22
N SER A 332 -6.29 -1.48 -20.41
CA SER A 332 -5.61 -0.25 -20.83
C SER A 332 -4.42 -0.49 -21.77
N GLY A 333 -4.01 -1.73 -22.00
CA GLY A 333 -2.80 -2.08 -22.74
C GLY A 333 -1.53 -2.14 -21.87
N GLU A 334 -1.58 -1.61 -20.64
CA GLU A 334 -0.47 -1.68 -19.68
C GLU A 334 -0.06 -3.14 -19.43
N ARG A 335 1.25 -3.40 -19.47
CA ARG A 335 1.84 -4.71 -19.19
C ARG A 335 2.61 -4.72 -17.88
N LYS A 336 2.38 -5.76 -17.07
CA LYS A 336 3.13 -6.06 -15.85
C LYS A 336 3.77 -7.43 -15.95
N TYR A 337 4.89 -7.61 -15.26
CA TYR A 337 5.70 -8.80 -15.31
C TYR A 337 5.97 -9.30 -13.90
N TYR A 338 6.02 -10.62 -13.73
CA TYR A 338 6.20 -11.28 -12.45
C TYR A 338 7.09 -12.51 -12.61
N LEU A 339 7.83 -12.85 -11.55
CA LEU A 339 8.49 -14.14 -11.40
C LEU A 339 7.82 -14.92 -10.26
N ALA A 340 7.75 -16.24 -10.38
CA ALA A 340 7.27 -17.10 -9.30
C ALA A 340 7.98 -18.47 -9.27
N ASN A 341 8.33 -18.98 -8.09
CA ASN A 341 8.93 -20.32 -7.93
C ASN A 341 7.88 -21.42 -7.68
N LEU A 342 6.62 -21.19 -8.04
CA LEU A 342 5.54 -22.18 -7.89
C LEU A 342 5.83 -23.47 -8.71
N PRO A 343 5.24 -24.62 -8.33
CA PRO A 343 5.46 -25.90 -9.02
C PRO A 343 5.28 -25.81 -10.54
N ALA A 344 6.05 -26.60 -11.29
CA ALA A 344 5.99 -26.62 -12.75
C ALA A 344 4.63 -27.09 -13.32
N THR A 345 3.82 -27.77 -12.50
CA THR A 345 2.46 -28.21 -12.83
C THR A 345 1.39 -27.15 -12.58
N THR A 346 1.76 -25.97 -12.05
CA THR A 346 0.81 -24.90 -11.73
C THR A 346 0.17 -24.34 -13.00
N ASP A 347 -1.16 -24.32 -13.04
CA ASP A 347 -1.90 -23.80 -14.18
C ASP A 347 -1.91 -22.26 -14.22
N LEU A 348 -2.18 -21.69 -15.41
CA LEU A 348 -2.20 -20.25 -15.65
C LEU A 348 -3.25 -19.49 -14.80
N ARG A 349 -4.39 -20.12 -14.46
CA ARG A 349 -5.42 -19.49 -13.61
C ARG A 349 -4.90 -19.38 -12.18
N THR A 350 -4.25 -20.41 -11.66
CA THR A 350 -3.65 -20.41 -10.33
C THR A 350 -2.50 -19.40 -10.23
N LEU A 351 -1.63 -19.33 -11.25
CA LEU A 351 -0.59 -18.29 -11.35
C LEU A 351 -1.21 -16.88 -11.32
N ALA A 352 -2.22 -16.63 -12.15
CA ALA A 352 -2.92 -15.35 -12.19
C ALA A 352 -3.60 -15.02 -10.86
N ALA A 353 -4.32 -15.96 -10.24
CA ALA A 353 -4.97 -15.74 -8.95
C ALA A 353 -3.95 -15.37 -7.85
N THR A 354 -2.80 -16.05 -7.84
CA THR A 354 -1.72 -15.82 -6.87
C THR A 354 -1.14 -14.41 -6.99
N ILE A 355 -0.70 -13.98 -8.19
CA ILE A 355 -0.14 -12.63 -8.37
C ILE A 355 -1.17 -11.53 -8.10
N LYS A 356 -2.46 -11.79 -8.36
CA LYS A 356 -3.53 -10.81 -8.14
C LYS A 356 -3.98 -10.73 -6.69
N ALA A 357 -3.65 -11.71 -5.85
CA ALA A 357 -3.92 -11.66 -4.41
C ALA A 357 -3.13 -10.55 -3.70
N ARG A 358 -2.01 -10.08 -4.28
CA ARG A 358 -1.21 -8.96 -3.75
C ARG A 358 -2.04 -7.70 -3.49
N TRP A 359 -3.03 -7.40 -4.34
CA TRP A 359 -3.85 -6.19 -4.26
C TRP A 359 -4.56 -6.00 -2.90
N ILE A 360 -4.73 -7.07 -2.12
CA ILE A 360 -5.39 -7.00 -0.81
C ILE A 360 -4.62 -6.14 0.21
N CYS A 361 -3.30 -5.98 0.08
CA CYS A 361 -2.50 -5.13 0.98
C CYS A 361 -2.79 -3.63 0.78
N GLU A 362 -3.06 -3.20 -0.46
CA GLU A 362 -3.36 -1.80 -0.78
C GLU A 362 -4.61 -1.33 -0.02
N GLN A 363 -5.63 -2.20 0.06
CA GLN A 363 -6.82 -1.94 0.87
C GLN A 363 -6.48 -1.84 2.37
N ALA A 364 -5.59 -2.69 2.88
CA ALA A 364 -5.19 -2.66 4.28
C ALA A 364 -4.46 -1.34 4.62
N HIS A 365 -3.50 -0.91 3.79
CA HIS A 365 -2.81 0.37 3.98
C HIS A 365 -3.78 1.55 3.97
N GLN A 366 -4.73 1.57 3.04
CA GLN A 366 -5.72 2.64 2.96
C GLN A 366 -6.53 2.73 4.24
N GLN A 367 -7.06 1.59 4.74
CA GLN A 367 -7.84 1.55 5.97
C GLN A 367 -7.01 1.94 7.21
N LEU A 368 -5.75 1.49 7.29
CA LEU A 368 -4.85 1.86 8.39
C LEU A 368 -4.61 3.37 8.44
N LYS A 369 -4.48 4.04 7.29
CA LYS A 369 -4.26 5.49 7.22
C LYS A 369 -5.55 6.29 7.41
N GLU A 370 -6.53 6.06 6.54
CA GLU A 370 -7.73 6.89 6.47
C GLU A 370 -8.65 6.69 7.67
N GLU A 371 -8.77 5.46 8.19
CA GLU A 371 -9.74 5.13 9.25
C GLU A 371 -9.08 5.05 10.63
N LEU A 372 -7.87 4.48 10.71
CA LEU A 372 -7.16 4.23 11.98
C LEU A 372 -6.01 5.20 12.24
N GLY A 373 -5.75 6.14 11.33
CA GLY A 373 -4.81 7.23 11.52
C GLY A 373 -3.35 6.82 11.69
N LEU A 374 -2.89 5.79 10.99
CA LEU A 374 -1.48 5.36 10.96
C LEU A 374 -0.50 6.53 10.67
N ASP A 375 -0.92 7.49 9.84
CA ASP A 375 -0.14 8.67 9.48
C ASP A 375 -0.38 9.88 10.41
N HIS A 376 -1.30 9.77 11.37
CA HIS A 376 -1.63 10.82 12.35
C HIS A 376 -0.65 10.90 13.53
N PHE A 377 0.29 9.97 13.68
CA PHE A 377 1.28 10.03 14.75
C PHE A 377 2.20 11.26 14.62
N GLU A 378 2.28 12.06 15.68
CA GLU A 378 3.03 13.33 15.71
C GLU A 378 4.36 13.23 16.49
N GLY A 379 4.62 12.09 17.13
CA GLY A 379 5.85 11.88 17.88
C GLY A 379 7.09 11.76 17.00
N ARG A 380 8.25 11.88 17.66
CA ARG A 380 9.57 11.94 16.99
C ARG A 380 10.44 10.72 17.23
N SER A 381 10.10 9.88 18.20
CA SER A 381 10.91 8.74 18.62
C SER A 381 10.64 7.48 17.80
N TRP A 382 11.66 6.63 17.67
CA TRP A 382 11.57 5.29 17.10
C TRP A 382 10.49 4.46 17.78
N GLN A 383 10.54 4.40 19.12
CA GLN A 383 9.62 3.61 19.92
C GLN A 383 8.18 4.11 19.80
N GLY A 384 7.96 5.44 19.85
CA GLY A 384 6.64 6.01 19.72
C GLY A 384 5.97 5.68 18.40
N LEU A 385 6.71 5.78 17.28
CA LEU A 385 6.20 5.43 15.96
C LEU A 385 5.83 3.94 15.88
N HIS A 386 6.73 3.04 16.31
CA HIS A 386 6.50 1.61 16.23
C HIS A 386 5.36 1.15 17.14
N ARG A 387 5.22 1.74 18.33
CA ARG A 387 4.10 1.46 19.24
C ARG A 387 2.77 1.97 18.71
N HIS A 388 2.74 3.17 18.13
CA HIS A 388 1.55 3.65 17.45
C HIS A 388 1.16 2.71 16.30
N ALA A 389 2.11 2.37 15.43
CA ALA A 389 1.88 1.44 14.33
C ALA A 389 1.36 0.07 14.82
N LEU A 390 1.92 -0.45 15.92
CA LEU A 390 1.45 -1.67 16.56
C LEU A 390 0.00 -1.55 17.06
N MET A 391 -0.35 -0.46 17.75
CA MET A 391 -1.73 -0.23 18.20
C MET A 391 -2.69 -0.11 17.02
N THR A 392 -2.29 0.55 15.93
CA THR A 392 -3.09 0.62 14.69
C THR A 392 -3.28 -0.77 14.06
N MET A 393 -2.24 -1.62 14.05
CA MET A 393 -2.36 -3.01 13.56
C MET A 393 -3.27 -3.87 14.45
N ILE A 394 -3.19 -3.73 15.78
CA ILE A 394 -4.07 -4.42 16.74
C ILE A 394 -5.52 -3.98 16.55
N ALA A 395 -5.77 -2.68 16.44
CA ALA A 395 -7.09 -2.12 16.11
C ALA A 395 -7.63 -2.70 14.80
N TYR A 396 -6.78 -2.76 13.76
CA TYR A 396 -7.15 -3.31 12.47
C TYR A 396 -7.50 -4.81 12.55
N ALA A 397 -6.71 -5.60 13.28
CA ALA A 397 -6.97 -7.02 13.49
C ALA A 397 -8.29 -7.26 14.22
N PHE A 398 -8.64 -6.43 15.21
CA PHE A 398 -9.95 -6.47 15.87
C PHE A 398 -11.10 -6.19 14.88
N LEU A 399 -10.96 -5.19 14.01
CA LEU A 399 -11.97 -4.91 12.98
C LEU A 399 -12.15 -6.10 12.02
N GLN A 400 -11.07 -6.80 11.66
CA GLN A 400 -11.18 -8.01 10.85
C GLN A 400 -11.80 -9.18 11.61
N HIS A 401 -11.50 -9.33 12.90
CA HIS A 401 -12.16 -10.30 13.77
C HIS A 401 -13.69 -10.11 13.75
N ARG A 402 -14.16 -8.88 13.92
CA ARG A 402 -15.60 -8.55 13.86
C ARG A 402 -16.18 -8.78 12.47
N ARG A 403 -15.45 -8.41 11.41
CA ARG A 403 -15.87 -8.63 10.01
C ARG A 403 -16.10 -10.12 9.74
N LEU A 404 -15.19 -10.98 10.19
CA LEU A 404 -15.29 -12.43 10.05
C LEU A 404 -16.46 -13.00 10.88
N ALA A 405 -16.62 -12.55 12.13
CA ALA A 405 -17.73 -12.96 12.99
C ALA A 405 -19.10 -12.60 12.37
N TYR A 406 -19.24 -11.40 11.83
CA TYR A 406 -20.46 -10.94 11.17
C TYR A 406 -20.77 -11.72 9.88
N ALA A 407 -19.76 -11.99 9.06
CA ALA A 407 -19.91 -12.82 7.86
C ALA A 407 -20.31 -14.27 8.20
N GLY A 408 -19.73 -14.84 9.27
CA GLY A 408 -20.09 -16.15 9.79
C GLY A 408 -21.54 -16.22 10.27
N ARG A 409 -22.01 -15.19 11.00
CA ARG A 409 -23.41 -15.09 11.45
C ARG A 409 -24.39 -15.01 10.27
N LYS A 410 -24.10 -14.20 9.24
CA LYS A 410 -24.93 -14.14 8.02
C LYS A 410 -25.05 -15.50 7.33
N LYS A 411 -23.95 -16.23 7.19
CA LYS A 411 -23.95 -17.57 6.58
C LYS A 411 -24.75 -18.59 7.42
N LYS A 412 -24.72 -18.47 8.76
CA LYS A 412 -25.53 -19.31 9.67
C LYS A 412 -27.02 -18.97 9.57
N ASN A 413 -27.37 -17.69 9.51
CA ASN A 413 -28.77 -17.24 9.38
C ASN A 413 -29.38 -17.59 8.01
N GLN A 414 -28.60 -17.58 6.93
CA GLN A 414 -29.05 -18.06 5.61
C GLN A 414 -29.29 -19.58 5.56
N ARG A 415 -28.66 -20.35 6.45
CA ARG A 415 -28.92 -21.80 6.61
C ARG A 415 -30.08 -22.11 7.53
N ALA A 416 -30.61 -21.11 8.25
CA ALA A 416 -31.75 -21.24 9.15
C ALA A 416 -33.04 -20.71 8.48
N SER A 417 -33.43 -21.31 7.36
CA SER A 417 -34.83 -21.31 6.94
C SER A 417 -35.45 -22.62 7.43
N ALA A 418 -36.55 -22.50 8.18
CA ALA A 418 -37.21 -23.63 8.82
C ALA A 418 -37.55 -24.73 7.80
N SER A 419 -37.19 -25.97 8.16
CA SER A 419 -37.69 -27.18 7.52
C SER A 419 -39.22 -27.19 7.65
N THR A 420 -39.92 -26.94 6.56
CA THR A 420 -41.35 -27.24 6.45
C THR A 420 -41.50 -28.75 6.66
N ASN A 421 -42.15 -29.15 7.75
CA ASN A 421 -42.46 -30.56 7.98
C ASN A 421 -43.35 -31.06 6.83
N HIS A 422 -42.83 -31.98 6.03
CA HIS A 422 -43.63 -32.68 5.03
C HIS A 422 -44.63 -33.60 5.73
N ALA A 423 -45.90 -33.49 5.32
CA ALA A 423 -46.99 -34.33 5.76
C ALA A 423 -46.64 -35.82 5.60
N ARG A 424 -46.81 -36.59 6.68
CA ARG A 424 -46.71 -38.06 6.67
C ARG A 424 -47.73 -38.63 5.69
N ARG A 425 -47.27 -39.43 4.73
CA ARG A 425 -48.10 -40.34 3.93
C ARG A 425 -47.75 -41.79 4.28
N THR A 426 -48.79 -42.59 4.45
CA THR A 426 -48.83 -43.96 4.97
C THR A 426 -48.13 -45.01 4.06
N PRO A 427 -47.84 -46.23 4.58
CA PRO A 427 -46.90 -47.17 3.95
C PRO A 427 -47.42 -47.93 2.72
N ARG A 428 -46.45 -48.32 1.90
CA ARG A 428 -46.48 -49.04 0.61
C ARG A 428 -47.32 -50.32 0.53
N HIS A 429 -47.85 -50.58 -0.67
CA HIS A 429 -48.05 -51.94 -1.20
C HIS A 429 -47.10 -52.25 -2.38
N ARG A 430 -46.67 -53.52 -2.44
CA ARG A 430 -45.78 -54.17 -3.42
C ARG A 430 -46.46 -54.49 -4.75
N ARG A 431 -45.71 -54.51 -5.87
CA ARG A 431 -45.30 -55.72 -6.64
C ARG A 431 -44.53 -55.34 -7.93
N SER A 432 -43.79 -56.34 -8.44
CA SER A 432 -42.62 -56.32 -9.35
C SER A 432 -42.98 -56.40 -10.88
N PRO A 433 -42.09 -56.89 -11.80
CA PRO A 433 -41.11 -56.12 -12.60
C PRO A 433 -41.21 -56.35 -14.14
N SER A 434 -40.55 -55.53 -14.97
CA SER A 434 -40.16 -55.96 -16.35
C SER A 434 -39.12 -55.04 -17.02
N PHE A 435 -38.10 -55.68 -17.62
CA PHE A 435 -37.39 -55.41 -18.90
C PHE A 435 -37.50 -53.99 -19.52
N GLY A 436 -36.48 -53.35 -20.11
CA GLY A 436 -35.18 -53.75 -20.65
C GLY A 436 -34.82 -52.81 -21.83
N ARG A 437 -33.53 -52.81 -22.22
CA ARG A 437 -32.89 -52.28 -23.46
C ARG A 437 -32.20 -50.90 -23.47
N ARG A 438 -30.95 -51.00 -23.95
CA ARG A 438 -30.00 -50.02 -24.50
C ARG A 438 -30.44 -49.52 -25.88
N LEU A 439 -29.81 -48.43 -26.33
CA LEU A 439 -29.09 -48.19 -27.63
C LEU A 439 -28.96 -46.64 -27.78
N SER A 440 -27.79 -46.00 -27.77
CA SER A 440 -26.64 -45.93 -28.71
C SER A 440 -26.77 -44.87 -29.82
N ASN A 441 -25.76 -43.98 -29.89
CA ASN A 441 -25.05 -43.45 -31.10
C ASN A 441 -25.87 -42.65 -32.16
N ALA A 442 -25.35 -41.74 -33.01
CA ALA A 442 -24.06 -41.07 -33.27
C ALA A 442 -24.28 -40.02 -34.40
N HIS A 443 -23.17 -39.42 -34.90
CA HIS A 443 -22.93 -38.57 -36.10
C HIS A 443 -22.62 -37.09 -35.79
N ILE A 444 -21.42 -36.52 -36.02
CA ILE A 444 -20.40 -36.49 -37.12
C ILE A 444 -20.74 -35.52 -38.26
N ALA A 445 -19.80 -34.58 -38.51
CA ALA A 445 -19.25 -34.07 -39.80
C ALA A 445 -18.98 -32.55 -39.70
N GLU A 446 -17.70 -32.11 -39.63
CA GLU A 446 -16.84 -31.63 -40.76
C GLU A 446 -17.24 -30.25 -41.29
N SER A 447 -16.43 -29.18 -41.28
CA SER A 447 -15.06 -28.89 -41.79
C SER A 447 -15.18 -27.85 -42.93
N LYS A 448 -14.38 -26.77 -42.88
CA LYS A 448 -13.66 -26.19 -44.03
C LYS A 448 -12.82 -24.97 -43.65
N SER A 449 -11.68 -24.90 -44.34
CA SER A 449 -10.53 -24.02 -44.20
C SER A 449 -10.61 -22.83 -45.17
N LEU A 450 -9.87 -21.74 -44.93
CA LEU A 450 -9.16 -21.00 -45.98
C LEU A 450 -8.02 -20.10 -45.44
N LYS A 451 -6.91 -20.12 -46.19
CA LYS A 451 -5.64 -19.37 -46.11
C LYS A 451 -5.87 -17.91 -46.60
N SER A 452 -5.05 -16.88 -46.32
CA SER A 452 -3.70 -16.58 -46.88
C SER A 452 -3.24 -15.19 -46.34
N SER A 453 -2.00 -14.98 -45.88
CA SER A 453 -0.75 -14.46 -46.54
C SER A 453 -0.66 -12.95 -46.87
N GLY A 454 0.46 -12.31 -46.49
CA GLY A 454 1.00 -11.03 -47.02
C GLY A 454 1.56 -10.08 -45.94
N GLN A 455 2.84 -10.16 -45.55
CA GLN A 455 4.04 -9.47 -46.07
C GLN A 455 4.28 -8.00 -45.60
N ASN A 456 5.40 -7.86 -44.87
CA ASN A 456 6.41 -6.79 -44.78
C ASN A 456 6.04 -5.29 -44.79
N THR A 457 6.58 -4.56 -43.81
CA THR A 457 7.54 -3.47 -44.08
C THR A 457 8.30 -3.02 -42.82
N PHE A 458 9.58 -2.75 -43.03
CA PHE A 458 10.60 -2.29 -42.09
C PHE A 458 10.61 -0.77 -42.10
N CYS A 459 10.64 -0.10 -40.95
CA CYS A 459 10.94 1.33 -40.89
C CYS A 459 11.75 1.64 -39.63
N GLN A 460 12.99 2.07 -39.83
CA GLN A 460 13.86 2.66 -38.83
C GLN A 460 13.46 4.12 -38.63
N SER A 461 13.21 4.54 -37.39
CA SER A 461 13.59 5.89 -36.96
C SER A 461 13.71 5.99 -35.44
N SER A 462 14.81 6.60 -35.04
CA SER A 462 15.17 7.06 -33.72
C SER A 462 14.30 8.26 -33.27
N ALA A 463 13.72 8.24 -32.06
CA ALA A 463 13.42 9.47 -31.32
C ALA A 463 13.09 9.23 -29.83
N ARG A 464 13.89 9.89 -28.98
CA ARG A 464 13.61 10.54 -27.68
C ARG A 464 12.45 10.04 -26.81
N CYS A 465 12.81 9.64 -25.59
CA CYS A 465 11.89 9.44 -24.47
C CYS A 465 11.42 10.80 -23.92
N ASP A 466 10.18 11.19 -24.23
CA ASP A 466 9.43 12.22 -23.50
C ASP A 466 8.30 11.54 -22.72
N ALA A 467 8.43 11.49 -21.39
CA ALA A 467 7.34 11.14 -20.50
C ALA A 467 6.47 12.39 -20.26
N ARG A 468 5.38 12.52 -21.02
CA ARG A 468 4.29 13.45 -20.73
C ARG A 468 3.04 12.66 -20.39
N GLU A 469 2.71 12.60 -19.10
CA GLU A 469 1.36 12.28 -18.66
C GLU A 469 0.50 13.53 -18.86
N ASP A 470 -0.50 13.44 -19.74
CA ASP A 470 -1.53 14.48 -19.89
C ASP A 470 -2.88 13.86 -19.50
N PRO A 471 -3.56 14.35 -18.44
CA PRO A 471 -4.80 13.77 -17.96
C PRO A 471 -5.99 14.32 -18.77
N ARG A 472 -6.79 13.44 -19.36
CA ARG A 472 -8.12 13.79 -19.92
C ARG A 472 -9.27 13.13 -19.14
N PRO A 473 -10.46 13.78 -19.13
CA PRO A 473 -11.35 13.80 -17.99
C PRO A 473 -12.39 12.67 -18.00
N PHE A 474 -12.84 12.31 -16.79
CA PHE A 474 -13.98 11.42 -16.54
C PHE A 474 -15.28 12.11 -16.98
N SER A 475 -15.89 11.66 -18.07
CA SER A 475 -17.30 11.93 -18.37
C SER A 475 -17.93 10.69 -19.00
N GLN A 476 -18.76 10.00 -18.21
CA GLN A 476 -19.95 9.20 -18.59
C GLN A 476 -20.15 8.09 -17.56
N LEU A 477 -20.95 8.40 -16.54
CA LEU A 477 -21.65 7.42 -15.71
C LEU A 477 -23.06 7.99 -15.50
N ASP A 478 -24.05 7.36 -16.12
CA ASP A 478 -25.46 7.62 -15.87
C ASP A 478 -25.82 7.21 -14.44
N ILE A 479 -26.39 8.16 -13.68
CA ILE A 479 -26.81 7.99 -12.28
C ILE A 479 -28.35 8.06 -12.22
N PRO A 480 -29.05 7.12 -11.57
CA PRO A 480 -30.49 7.22 -11.36
C PRO A 480 -30.88 8.35 -10.38
N ALA A 481 -32.08 8.89 -10.57
CA ALA A 481 -32.55 10.21 -10.16
C ALA A 481 -32.88 10.54 -8.67
N PRO A 482 -32.73 9.73 -7.60
CA PRO A 482 -33.08 10.21 -6.26
C PRO A 482 -31.95 10.97 -5.50
N LEU A 483 -30.75 11.11 -6.06
CA LEU A 483 -29.60 11.73 -5.35
C LEU A 483 -29.36 13.21 -5.66
N PHE A 484 -30.10 13.81 -6.60
CA PHE A 484 -29.89 15.21 -6.99
C PHE A 484 -30.59 16.21 -6.04
N HIS A 485 -31.65 15.81 -5.33
CA HIS A 485 -32.44 16.71 -4.49
C HIS A 485 -31.85 17.00 -3.09
N CYS A 486 -30.91 16.18 -2.58
CA CYS A 486 -30.29 16.42 -1.27
C CYS A 486 -29.10 17.39 -1.31
N ILE A 487 -28.48 17.61 -2.47
CA ILE A 487 -27.34 18.52 -2.61
C ILE A 487 -27.81 19.96 -2.89
N VAL A 488 -28.93 20.14 -3.59
CA VAL A 488 -29.50 21.47 -3.86
C VAL A 488 -30.16 22.08 -2.61
N ALA A 489 -30.85 21.27 -1.78
CA ALA A 489 -31.50 21.77 -0.56
C ALA A 489 -30.52 22.28 0.51
N LYS A 490 -29.28 21.77 0.53
CA LYS A 490 -28.24 22.23 1.47
C LYS A 490 -27.55 23.51 0.99
N PHE A 491 -27.65 23.83 -0.30
CA PHE A 491 -27.07 25.04 -0.90
C PHE A 491 -28.06 26.22 -0.89
N GLU A 492 -29.37 25.99 -1.04
CA GLU A 492 -30.38 27.06 -0.90
C GLU A 492 -30.56 27.57 0.54
N LEU A 493 -30.36 26.71 1.54
CA LEU A 493 -30.40 27.11 2.96
C LEU A 493 -29.23 28.01 3.39
N LEU A 494 -28.14 28.03 2.60
CA LEU A 494 -26.97 28.89 2.83
C LEU A 494 -27.05 30.24 2.10
N LEU A 495 -27.96 30.39 1.13
CA LEU A 495 -28.17 31.63 0.39
C LEU A 495 -29.34 32.48 0.93
N SER A 496 -30.16 31.96 1.84
CA SER A 496 -31.32 32.68 2.41
C SER A 496 -31.01 33.54 3.65
N ARG A 497 -29.75 33.62 4.10
CA ARG A 497 -29.32 34.49 5.20
C ARG A 497 -28.28 35.53 4.78
N ARG A 498 -28.70 36.51 3.98
CA ARG A 498 -28.13 37.86 3.99
C ARG A 498 -29.24 38.91 3.82
N PRO A 499 -29.24 40.00 4.59
CA PRO A 499 -30.11 41.14 4.37
C PRO A 499 -29.56 42.00 3.22
N ASN A 500 -30.47 42.68 2.53
CA ASN A 500 -30.27 43.59 1.39
C ASN A 500 -30.25 42.90 0.02
N GLY A 501 -31.44 42.88 -0.58
CA GLY A 501 -31.67 42.44 -1.94
C GLY A 501 -31.10 43.39 -2.99
N ARG A 502 -30.54 42.79 -4.04
CA ARG A 502 -30.56 43.25 -5.43
C ARG A 502 -30.25 42.02 -6.30
N ILE A 503 -31.23 41.61 -7.09
CA ILE A 503 -31.12 40.49 -8.04
C ILE A 503 -30.45 41.04 -9.31
N ALA A 504 -29.30 40.48 -9.68
CA ALA A 504 -28.70 40.68 -11.00
C ALA A 504 -29.00 39.47 -11.89
N THR A 505 -29.69 39.70 -13.00
CA THR A 505 -30.04 38.72 -14.03
C THR A 505 -28.81 38.35 -14.86
N ALA A 506 -28.39 37.08 -14.82
CA ALA A 506 -27.32 36.56 -15.67
C ALA A 506 -27.91 35.90 -16.94
N ARG A 507 -27.60 36.49 -18.11
CA ARG A 507 -27.86 35.92 -19.44
C ARG A 507 -27.06 34.63 -19.65
N ARG A 508 -27.70 33.65 -20.30
CA ARG A 508 -27.11 32.40 -20.78
C ARG A 508 -25.96 32.68 -21.78
N LEU A 509 -24.80 32.08 -21.54
CA LEU A 509 -23.77 31.83 -22.56
C LEU A 509 -23.39 30.34 -22.51
N PRO A 510 -23.19 29.67 -23.67
CA PRO A 510 -22.85 28.26 -23.72
C PRO A 510 -21.33 28.06 -23.70
N GLY A 511 -20.84 27.07 -22.95
CA GLY A 511 -19.45 26.62 -23.05
C GLY A 511 -18.79 26.32 -21.71
N ASN A 512 -18.32 25.09 -21.57
CA ASN A 512 -17.95 24.45 -20.30
C ASN A 512 -16.53 24.78 -19.80
N TRP A 513 -16.14 26.06 -19.76
CA TRP A 513 -14.80 26.50 -19.34
C TRP A 513 -14.77 27.60 -18.25
N GLY A 514 -15.93 28.09 -17.77
CA GLY A 514 -15.99 29.20 -16.81
C GLY A 514 -15.73 28.85 -15.34
N TRP A 515 -15.93 27.59 -14.92
CA TRP A 515 -15.91 27.21 -13.49
C TRP A 515 -14.54 26.79 -12.96
N TRP A 516 -13.61 26.40 -13.84
CA TRP A 516 -12.25 26.00 -13.46
C TRP A 516 -11.31 27.18 -13.20
N CYS A 517 -11.57 28.36 -13.78
CA CYS A 517 -10.76 29.55 -13.55
C CYS A 517 -11.02 30.20 -12.18
N LEU A 518 -12.26 30.12 -11.65
CA LEU A 518 -12.58 30.70 -10.35
C LEU A 518 -12.00 29.90 -9.17
N TYR A 519 -11.88 28.57 -9.32
CA TYR A 519 -11.32 27.69 -8.29
C TYR A 519 -9.78 27.70 -8.26
N ARG A 520 -9.12 27.96 -9.42
CA ARG A 520 -7.65 27.98 -9.53
C ARG A 520 -7.01 29.30 -9.10
N SER A 521 -7.74 30.43 -9.15
CA SER A 521 -7.26 31.72 -8.64
C SER A 521 -7.24 31.83 -7.11
N LEU A 522 -8.03 31.02 -6.40
CA LEU A 522 -8.07 31.02 -4.92
C LEU A 522 -7.01 30.13 -4.26
N LEU A 523 -6.22 29.40 -5.04
CA LEU A 523 -5.17 28.48 -4.55
C LEU A 523 -3.76 28.85 -5.07
N SER A 524 -3.59 29.96 -5.79
CA SER A 524 -2.26 30.51 -6.08
C SER A 524 -1.81 31.45 -4.96
N GLN A 525 -0.49 31.60 -4.80
CA GLN A 525 0.13 32.47 -3.79
C GLN A 525 -0.34 33.93 -3.93
N ASP A 526 -0.57 34.41 -5.15
CA ASP A 526 -1.13 35.75 -5.42
C ASP A 526 -2.57 35.94 -4.90
N GLY A 527 -3.35 34.86 -4.81
CA GLY A 527 -4.71 34.89 -4.26
C GLY A 527 -4.77 34.98 -2.74
N GLN A 528 -3.69 34.58 -2.04
CA GLN A 528 -3.59 34.68 -0.59
C GLN A 528 -3.19 36.10 -0.14
N ASP A 529 -2.36 36.79 -0.94
CA ASP A 529 -1.97 38.17 -0.66
C ASP A 529 -3.11 39.18 -0.91
N ALA A 530 -3.96 38.94 -1.92
CA ALA A 530 -5.15 39.77 -2.17
C ALA A 530 -6.21 39.68 -1.04
N ALA A 531 -6.33 38.51 -0.40
CA ALA A 531 -7.25 38.30 0.73
C ALA A 531 -6.75 38.98 2.02
N LEU A 532 -5.44 39.09 2.21
CA LEU A 532 -4.81 39.79 3.33
C LEU A 532 -4.86 41.32 3.17
N GLN A 533 -4.94 41.83 1.94
CA GLN A 533 -5.08 43.25 1.66
C GLN A 533 -6.51 43.75 1.90
N HIS A 534 -7.54 42.92 1.64
CA HIS A 534 -8.94 43.27 1.92
C HIS A 534 -9.33 43.24 3.41
N LEU A 535 -8.56 42.57 4.27
CA LEU A 535 -8.80 42.54 5.72
C LEU A 535 -8.20 43.75 6.47
N ARG A 536 -7.51 44.66 5.78
CA ARG A 536 -6.95 45.90 6.36
C ARG A 536 -7.79 47.16 6.14
N GLU A 537 -8.90 47.09 5.41
CA GLU A 537 -9.67 48.29 4.99
C GLU A 537 -11.17 48.28 5.35
N ALA A 538 -11.63 47.51 6.35
CA ALA A 538 -13.02 47.58 6.80
C ALA A 538 -13.18 48.36 8.12
N PRO A 539 -14.17 49.29 8.26
CA PRO A 539 -14.20 50.29 9.31
C PRO A 539 -14.74 49.77 10.65
N LEU A 540 -14.27 50.40 11.72
CA LEU A 540 -14.78 50.39 13.09
C LEU A 540 -16.28 50.69 13.16
N LEU A 541 -17.03 49.85 13.89
CA LEU A 541 -18.33 50.06 14.58
C LEU A 541 -18.76 48.64 15.03
N GLY A 542 -18.94 48.24 16.28
CA GLY A 542 -19.19 48.89 17.57
C GLY A 542 -20.09 47.93 18.37
N LEU A 543 -19.86 47.81 19.68
CA LEU A 543 -20.50 46.94 20.71
C LEU A 543 -20.00 45.48 20.77
N ASP A 544 -19.13 45.06 21.69
CA ASP A 544 -18.95 45.30 23.14
C ASP A 544 -19.97 44.54 24.01
N LEU A 545 -19.54 43.42 24.60
CA LEU A 545 -19.73 43.08 26.02
C LEU A 545 -19.14 41.70 26.41
N LEU A 546 -18.43 41.74 27.54
CA LEU A 546 -18.10 40.66 28.48
C LEU A 546 -16.93 39.71 28.14
N LEU A 547 -15.73 40.08 28.60
CA LEU A 547 -15.22 39.53 29.87
C LEU A 547 -13.98 40.33 30.35
N ARG A 548 -14.18 41.15 31.38
CA ARG A 548 -13.12 41.58 32.30
C ARG A 548 -12.78 40.41 33.23
N GLY A 549 -11.49 40.22 33.49
CA GLY A 549 -11.02 39.43 34.64
C GLY A 549 -9.53 39.13 34.64
N SER A 550 -8.74 40.09 35.16
CA SER A 550 -7.48 39.89 35.95
C SER A 550 -6.29 39.18 35.27
N ILE A 551 -5.26 39.90 34.79
CA ILE A 551 -4.06 40.42 35.51
C ILE A 551 -3.17 39.29 36.10
N LEU A 552 -1.97 39.07 35.53
CA LEU A 552 -0.65 39.38 36.12
C LEU A 552 0.52 38.95 35.21
N GLU A 553 1.44 39.91 35.01
CA GLU A 553 2.89 39.83 34.77
C GLU A 553 3.40 38.96 33.59
N GLY A 554 4.20 39.44 32.64
CA GLY A 554 5.19 40.52 32.66
C GLY A 554 6.45 39.97 31.98
N VAL A 555 6.97 40.67 30.97
CA VAL A 555 8.39 40.83 30.58
C VAL A 555 8.50 41.16 29.08
N ASP A 556 9.19 42.27 28.89
CA ASP A 556 9.52 43.04 27.70
C ASP A 556 10.59 42.36 26.83
N LEU A 557 10.47 42.40 25.50
CA LEU A 557 11.58 42.18 24.58
C LEU A 557 11.57 43.25 23.50
N ARG A 558 12.55 44.16 23.63
CA ARG A 558 12.86 45.24 22.72
C ARG A 558 13.31 44.77 21.34
N ALA A 559 12.76 45.48 20.37
CA ALA A 559 13.18 45.77 19.01
C ALA A 559 14.67 45.58 18.63
N ALA A 560 14.88 45.07 17.40
CA ALA A 560 15.91 45.56 16.50
C ALA A 560 15.41 45.51 15.04
N SER A 561 15.42 46.69 14.42
CA SER A 561 14.99 47.04 13.07
C SER A 561 16.00 46.62 11.99
N VAL A 562 15.50 46.31 10.79
CA VAL A 562 16.29 46.14 9.56
C VAL A 562 15.95 47.25 8.57
N THR A 563 16.95 47.96 8.06
CA THR A 563 16.88 48.83 6.87
C THR A 563 17.67 48.20 5.70
N PRO A 564 17.21 48.34 4.44
CA PRO A 564 17.88 47.77 3.27
C PRO A 564 18.74 48.78 2.51
N VAL A 565 19.87 48.33 1.94
CA VAL A 565 20.69 49.12 1.00
C VAL A 565 20.73 48.47 -0.38
N LYS A 566 20.48 49.29 -1.40
CA LYS A 566 20.61 48.99 -2.85
C LYS A 566 22.07 49.02 -3.30
N GLY A 567 22.44 48.18 -4.27
CA GLY A 567 23.69 48.30 -5.04
C GLY A 567 23.60 47.64 -6.42
N LYS A 568 24.07 48.34 -7.47
CA LYS A 568 24.04 47.97 -8.91
C LYS A 568 25.33 47.26 -9.37
N ARG A 569 25.14 46.41 -10.40
CA ARG A 569 26.04 45.82 -11.45
C ARG A 569 27.55 46.18 -11.51
N HIS A 570 28.40 45.16 -11.70
CA HIS A 570 29.14 44.79 -12.95
C HIS A 570 30.22 43.71 -12.65
N GLY A 571 30.58 42.89 -13.66
CA GLY A 571 31.94 42.32 -13.77
C GLY A 571 32.10 40.79 -13.80
N THR A 572 32.55 40.28 -14.94
CA THR A 572 33.02 38.93 -15.31
C THR A 572 34.32 38.49 -14.63
N GLY A 573 34.57 37.16 -14.48
CA GLY A 573 35.95 36.63 -14.42
C GLY A 573 36.22 35.37 -13.57
N ILE A 574 36.15 34.19 -14.20
CA ILE A 574 37.14 33.09 -14.26
C ILE A 574 38.04 32.74 -13.03
N MET A 575 38.02 31.42 -12.73
CA MET A 575 39.03 30.51 -12.14
C MET A 575 39.38 30.49 -10.64
N ARG A 576 39.29 29.23 -10.15
CA ARG A 576 40.31 28.38 -9.50
C ARG A 576 40.12 28.05 -8.02
N ALA A 577 40.27 26.75 -7.81
CA ALA A 577 40.30 26.00 -6.56
C ALA A 577 41.38 26.48 -5.61
N VAL A 578 41.07 26.42 -4.32
CA VAL A 578 42.06 26.24 -3.25
C VAL A 578 41.47 25.26 -2.23
N ARG A 579 42.20 24.15 -2.03
CA ARG A 579 42.10 23.29 -0.86
C ARG A 579 42.58 24.06 0.36
N TYR A 580 41.96 23.87 1.51
CA TYR A 580 42.71 23.83 2.77
C TYR A 580 42.24 22.66 3.62
N GLU A 581 43.19 21.78 3.86
CA GLU A 581 43.23 20.84 4.97
C GLU A 581 43.46 21.59 6.29
N ASN A 582 43.12 20.88 7.36
CA ASN A 582 43.72 20.89 8.69
C ASN A 582 43.13 21.73 9.83
N ASP A 583 42.74 20.92 10.82
CA ASP A 583 43.14 20.99 12.23
C ASP A 583 42.25 21.71 13.23
N ALA A 584 41.58 20.84 14.01
CA ALA A 584 41.74 20.68 15.45
C ALA A 584 41.21 21.77 16.40
N ALA A 585 40.40 21.25 17.33
CA ALA A 585 40.30 21.62 18.74
C ALA A 585 39.77 23.02 19.09
N LEU A 586 38.48 23.06 19.44
CA LEU A 586 38.00 23.20 20.83
C LEU A 586 36.49 22.90 20.92
#